data_AF-A0A813D249-F1
#
_entry.id   AF-A0A813D249-F1
#
_cell.length_a   1.000
_cell.length_b   1.000
_cell.length_c   1.000
_cell.angle_alpha   90.00
_cell.angle_beta   90.00
_cell.angle_gamma   90.00
#
_symmetry.space_group_name_H-M   'P 1'
#
loop_
_entity.id
_entity.type
_entity.pdbx_description
1 polymer ?
#
loop_
_entity_poly.entity_id
_entity_poly.type
_entity_poly.pdbx_seq_one_letter_code
_entity_poly.pdbx_strand_id
1 'polypeptide(L)'
;RTMGLYVDAQVPCTQGLRERVAAALAALLSGIQPRLTEEGTGATYMLRDTANRHNLAVFKPKDEEAFAPQNPRGYVGKENSTGLRLGVLSSQQAARE
;
A
#
# COMPACT_ATOMS: atom_id res chain seq x y z
N ARG A 1 16.54 -9.70 -0.17
CA ARG A 1 15.09 -9.54 -0.40
C ARG A 1 14.94 -8.52 -1.52
N THR A 2 14.50 -8.93 -2.71
CA THR A 2 14.41 -8.02 -3.86
C THR A 2 13.19 -7.12 -3.68
N MET A 3 13.39 -5.81 -3.59
CA MET A 3 12.28 -4.85 -3.55
C MET A 3 11.79 -4.66 -4.99
N GLY A 4 10.50 -4.87 -5.25
CA GLY A 4 9.93 -4.76 -6.58
C GLY A 4 8.49 -4.29 -6.53
N LEU A 5 8.17 -3.31 -7.39
CA LEU A 5 6.82 -2.88 -7.70
C LEU A 5 6.58 -3.23 -9.17
N TYR A 6 5.50 -3.95 -9.45
CA TYR A 6 5.14 -4.39 -10.80
C TYR A 6 3.66 -4.18 -11.06
N VAL A 7 3.30 -4.13 -12.34
CA VAL A 7 1.90 -4.08 -12.79
C VAL A 7 1.43 -5.52 -12.94
N ASP A 8 0.27 -5.85 -12.36
CA ASP A 8 -0.37 -7.15 -12.58
C ASP A 8 -0.77 -7.27 -14.06
N ALA A 9 -0.33 -8.33 -14.72
CA ALA A 9 -0.63 -8.58 -16.13
C ALA A 9 -2.13 -8.80 -16.40
N GLN A 10 -2.91 -9.17 -15.39
CA GLN A 10 -4.35 -9.39 -15.48
C GLN A 10 -5.17 -8.09 -15.39
N VAL A 11 -4.56 -6.98 -14.95
CA VAL A 11 -5.24 -5.71 -14.78
C VAL A 11 -4.92 -4.80 -15.97
N PRO A 12 -5.94 -4.37 -16.76
CA PRO A 12 -5.72 -3.39 -17.83
C PRO A 12 -5.06 -2.13 -17.27
N CYS A 13 -3.86 -1.83 -17.78
CA CYS A 13 -3.04 -0.75 -17.25
C CYS A 13 -2.73 0.26 -18.35
N THR A 14 -3.17 1.50 -18.14
CA THR A 14 -2.86 2.62 -19.03
C THR A 14 -1.36 2.93 -18.99
N GLN A 15 -0.86 3.56 -20.05
CA GLN A 15 0.53 4.00 -20.13
C GLN A 15 0.91 4.92 -18.95
N GLY A 16 0.04 5.87 -18.60
CA GLY A 16 0.26 6.76 -17.47
C GLY A 16 0.34 6.03 -16.11
N LEU A 17 -0.37 4.91 -15.93
CA LEU A 17 -0.25 4.09 -14.72
C LEU A 17 1.09 3.33 -14.70
N ARG A 18 1.54 2.81 -15.85
CA ARG A 18 2.87 2.15 -15.96
C ARG A 18 4.00 3.12 -15.62
N GLU A 19 3.91 4.35 -16.11
CA GLU A 19 4.87 5.42 -15.84
C GLU A 19 4.91 5.78 -14.35
N ARG A 20 3.74 5.88 -13.69
CA ARG A 20 3.66 6.11 -12.23
C ARG A 20 4.26 4.97 -11.42
N VAL A 21 4.01 3.72 -11.81
CA VAL A 21 4.62 2.54 -11.18
C VAL A 21 6.14 2.55 -11.33
N ALA A 22 6.65 2.84 -12.54
CA ALA A 22 8.09 2.96 -12.78
C ALA A 22 8.73 4.10 -11.96
N ALA A 23 8.08 5.27 -11.90
CA ALA A 23 8.56 6.40 -11.10
C ALA A 23 8.56 6.10 -9.60
N ALA A 24 7.53 5.43 -9.09
CA ALA A 24 7.48 5.00 -7.70
C ALA A 24 8.57 3.97 -7.37
N LEU A 25 8.80 2.99 -8.26
CA LEU A 25 9.90 2.05 -8.12
C LEU A 25 11.27 2.75 -8.09
N ALA A 26 11.50 3.72 -8.98
CA ALA A 26 12.74 4.49 -9.01
C ALA A 26 12.97 5.26 -7.71
N ALA A 27 11.93 5.88 -7.14
CA ALA A 27 12.01 6.58 -5.86
C ALA A 27 12.36 5.62 -4.70
N LEU A 28 11.67 4.48 -4.64
CA LEU A 28 11.91 3.42 -3.65
C LEU A 28 13.34 2.88 -3.72
N LEU A 29 13.85 2.59 -4.92
CA LEU A 29 15.24 2.14 -5.13
C LEU A 29 16.27 3.22 -4.79
N SER A 30 15.88 4.50 -4.84
CA SER A 30 16.71 5.65 -4.43
C SER A 30 16.66 5.94 -2.93
N GLY A 31 15.97 5.09 -2.14
CA GLY A 31 15.86 5.25 -0.69
C GLY A 31 14.76 6.21 -0.24
N ILE A 32 13.92 6.71 -1.14
CA ILE A 32 12.74 7.51 -0.75
C ILE A 32 11.69 6.57 -0.17
N GLN A 33 11.47 6.71 1.14
CA GLN A 33 10.49 5.89 1.86
C GLN A 33 9.05 6.42 1.66
N PRO A 34 8.06 5.52 1.54
CA PRO A 34 6.66 5.89 1.60
C PRO A 34 6.32 6.61 2.92
N ARG A 35 5.42 7.59 2.88
CA ARG A 35 4.99 8.31 4.10
C ARG A 35 3.63 7.82 4.57
N LEU A 36 3.54 7.33 5.81
CA LEU A 36 2.28 6.97 6.44
C LEU A 36 1.39 8.23 6.57
N THR A 37 0.11 8.12 6.25
CA THR A 37 -0.87 9.19 6.49
C THR A 37 -1.06 9.45 7.98
N GLU A 38 -1.61 10.60 8.36
CA GLU A 38 -1.92 10.86 9.78
C GLU A 38 -3.17 10.08 10.23
N GLU A 39 -4.18 10.02 9.37
CA GLU A 39 -5.48 9.43 9.68
C GLU A 39 -5.66 8.00 9.14
N GLY A 40 -6.68 7.32 9.68
CA GLY A 40 -7.11 5.98 9.28
C GLY A 40 -6.88 4.91 10.34
N THR A 41 -7.45 3.72 10.11
CA THR A 41 -7.34 2.55 11.01
C THR A 41 -6.32 1.53 10.53
N GLY A 42 -6.07 1.45 9.22
CA GLY A 42 -5.00 0.66 8.61
C GLY A 42 -3.83 1.54 8.16
N ALA A 43 -2.79 0.90 7.63
CA ALA A 43 -1.72 1.63 6.99
C ALA A 43 -2.13 2.12 5.60
N THR A 44 -1.83 3.39 5.33
CA THR A 44 -1.99 4.02 4.03
C THR A 44 -0.78 4.88 3.81
N TYR A 45 0.00 4.56 2.79
CA TYR A 45 1.25 5.22 2.51
C TYR A 45 1.18 6.04 1.23
N MET A 46 1.72 7.26 1.27
CA MET A 46 1.92 8.09 0.10
C MET A 46 3.26 7.72 -0.54
N LEU A 47 3.23 7.16 -1.77
CA LEU A 47 4.41 6.98 -2.59
C LEU A 47 4.83 8.33 -3.18
N ARG A 48 6.13 8.63 -3.13
CA ARG A 48 6.68 9.94 -3.48
C ARG A 48 7.54 9.85 -4.75
N ASP A 49 7.70 10.97 -5.45
CA ASP A 49 8.67 11.07 -6.54
C ASP A 49 10.12 11.02 -6.03
N THR A 50 11.07 10.88 -6.95
CA THR A 50 12.51 10.85 -6.63
C THR A 50 13.01 12.15 -5.99
N ALA A 51 12.33 13.27 -6.25
CA ALA A 51 12.59 14.55 -5.59
C ALA A 51 12.00 14.64 -4.18
N ASN A 52 11.20 13.66 -3.75
CA ASN A 52 10.44 13.63 -2.50
C ASN A 52 9.52 14.85 -2.32
N ARG A 53 9.00 15.43 -3.41
CA ARG A 53 8.16 16.65 -3.43
C ARG A 53 6.70 16.37 -3.73
N HIS A 54 6.39 15.40 -4.59
CA HIS A 54 5.01 15.12 -4.98
C HIS A 54 4.59 13.69 -4.64
N ASN A 55 3.28 13.52 -4.40
CA ASN A 55 2.67 12.20 -4.24
C ASN A 55 2.40 11.61 -5.63
N LEU A 56 2.85 10.37 -5.87
CA LEU A 56 2.64 9.63 -7.11
C LEU A 56 1.43 8.71 -7.04
N ALA A 57 1.27 8.04 -5.91
CA ALA A 57 0.26 7.01 -5.68
C ALA A 57 0.04 6.76 -4.17
N VAL A 58 -1.01 6.01 -3.86
CA VAL A 58 -1.29 5.49 -2.53
C VAL A 58 -0.95 3.99 -2.51
N PHE A 59 -0.31 3.54 -1.44
CA PHE A 59 0.01 2.14 -1.20
C PHE A 59 -0.64 1.67 0.11
N LYS A 60 -1.43 0.60 0.02
CA LYS A 60 -2.15 -0.01 1.16
C LYS A 60 -1.67 -1.47 1.33
N PRO A 61 -0.75 -1.76 2.24
CA PRO A 61 -0.27 -3.12 2.47
C PRO A 61 -1.31 -3.97 3.20
N LYS A 62 -1.53 -5.19 2.69
CA LYS A 62 -2.51 -6.16 3.21
C LYS A 62 -2.25 -6.56 4.67
N ASP A 63 -0.99 -6.74 5.03
CA ASP A 63 -0.55 -7.18 6.36
C ASP A 63 -0.60 -6.07 7.42
N GLU A 64 -0.89 -4.84 7.00
CA GLU A 64 -1.04 -3.67 7.86
C GLU A 64 -2.46 -3.08 7.84
N GLU A 65 -3.45 -3.83 7.35
CA GLU A 65 -4.87 -3.48 7.46
C GLU A 65 -5.32 -3.32 8.93
N ALA A 66 -6.50 -2.75 9.16
CA ALA A 66 -7.11 -2.76 10.48
C ALA A 66 -7.29 -4.21 10.98
N PHE A 67 -6.84 -4.47 12.21
CA PHE A 67 -6.83 -5.80 12.84
C PHE A 67 -5.91 -6.82 12.17
N ALA A 68 -4.99 -6.37 11.30
CA ALA A 68 -3.90 -7.20 10.81
C ALA A 68 -2.72 -7.21 11.80
N PRO A 69 -1.86 -8.24 11.81
CA PRO A 69 -0.78 -8.35 12.79
C PRO A 69 0.28 -7.25 12.71
N GLN A 70 0.53 -6.68 11.53
CA GLN A 70 1.57 -5.66 11.32
C GLN A 70 1.01 -4.24 11.27
N ASN A 71 -0.21 -4.01 11.74
CA ASN A 71 -0.82 -2.68 11.75
C ASN A 71 0.04 -1.67 12.54
N PRO A 72 0.55 -0.59 11.91
CA PRO A 72 1.48 0.35 12.54
C PRO A 72 0.79 1.33 13.50
N ARG A 73 -0.54 1.35 13.54
CA ARG A 73 -1.35 2.27 14.37
C ARG A 73 -1.82 1.64 15.68
N GLY A 74 -1.45 0.40 15.95
CA GLY A 74 -1.85 -0.31 17.17
C GLY A 74 -3.22 -0.97 17.10
N TYR A 75 -3.95 -0.86 15.98
CA TYR A 75 -5.17 -1.65 15.73
C TYR A 75 -4.80 -3.07 15.30
N VAL A 76 -4.02 -3.77 16.13
CA VAL A 76 -3.50 -5.10 15.83
C VAL A 76 -4.53 -6.18 16.17
N GLY A 77 -4.50 -7.25 15.39
CA GLY A 77 -5.36 -8.42 15.58
C GLY A 77 -4.75 -9.66 14.96
N LYS A 78 -5.45 -10.79 15.05
CA LYS A 78 -5.06 -12.01 14.34
C LYS A 78 -5.37 -11.84 12.85
N GLU A 79 -4.49 -12.33 11.98
CA GLU A 79 -4.77 -12.38 10.54
C GLU A 79 -6.07 -13.16 10.27
N ASN A 80 -6.87 -12.69 9.31
CA ASN A 80 -8.19 -13.23 8.98
C ASN A 80 -9.18 -13.24 10.17
N SER A 81 -9.04 -12.28 11.09
CA SER A 81 -10.06 -12.02 12.12
C SER A 81 -11.16 -11.09 11.56
N THR A 82 -12.21 -10.85 12.33
CA THR A 82 -13.29 -9.92 11.92
C THR A 82 -12.72 -8.55 11.55
N GLY A 83 -12.90 -8.13 10.29
CA GLY A 83 -12.49 -6.82 9.82
C GLY A 83 -13.51 -5.72 10.15
N LEU A 84 -13.24 -4.50 9.68
CA LEU A 84 -14.15 -3.35 9.87
C LEU A 84 -15.49 -3.49 9.15
N ARG A 85 -15.51 -4.25 8.06
CA ARG A 85 -16.73 -4.50 7.28
C ARG A 85 -17.25 -5.90 7.61
N LEU A 86 -18.51 -5.99 8.00
CA LEU A 86 -19.16 -7.27 8.27
C LEU A 86 -19.01 -8.21 7.06
N GLY A 87 -18.55 -9.43 7.32
CA GLY A 87 -18.30 -10.44 6.29
C GLY A 87 -16.97 -10.29 5.52
N VAL A 88 -16.12 -9.31 5.87
CA VAL A 88 -14.76 -9.17 5.34
C VAL A 88 -13.77 -9.35 6.48
N LEU A 89 -12.86 -10.31 6.34
CA LEU A 89 -11.82 -10.56 7.33
C LEU A 89 -10.67 -9.56 7.18
N SER A 90 -9.89 -9.33 8.25
CA SER A 90 -8.65 -8.57 8.18
C SER A 90 -7.68 -9.20 7.18
N SER A 91 -6.91 -8.36 6.49
CA SER A 91 -5.98 -8.78 5.43
C SER A 91 -6.67 -9.31 4.16
N GLN A 92 -7.93 -8.95 3.92
CA GLN A 92 -8.67 -9.27 2.70
C GLN A 92 -9.23 -8.04 1.99
N GLN A 93 -9.03 -6.85 2.54
CA GLN A 93 -9.57 -5.63 1.98
C GLN A 93 -8.71 -5.08 0.85
N ALA A 94 -7.39 -5.19 0.94
CA ALA A 94 -6.46 -4.65 -0.05
C ALA A 94 -6.67 -5.24 -1.46
N ALA A 95 -7.09 -6.50 -1.57
CA ALA A 95 -7.38 -7.14 -2.86
C ALA A 95 -8.67 -6.63 -3.55
N ARG A 96 -9.41 -5.72 -2.90
CA ARG A 96 -10.67 -5.15 -3.39
C ARG A 96 -10.53 -3.69 -3.85
N GLU A 97 -9.31 -3.15 -3.77
CA GLU A 97 -8.92 -1.82 -4.26
C GLU A 97 -8.25 -1.97 -5.62
#